data_AF-A0A3A5QJ07-F1
#
_entry.id   AF-A0A3A5QJ07-F1
#
_cell.length_a   1.000
_cell.length_b   1.000
_cell.length_c   1.000
_cell.angle_alpha   90.00
_cell.angle_beta   90.00
_cell.angle_gamma   90.00
#
_symmetry.space_group_name_H-M   'P 1'
#
loop_
_entity.id
_entity.type
_entity.pdbx_description
1 polymer ?
#
loop_
_entity_poly.entity_id
_entity_poly.type
_entity_poly.pdbx_seq_one_letter_code
_entity_poly.pdbx_strand_id
1 'polypeptide(L)'
;MVTVDLICGGIPSRILIDKFISQAPYKVKRVLSFRTKEIGWKPRGFRYNLKVEDENGKIYDYANKNNLITTGFSLELTNRYSCYDCPFVGKNRKSDFTIGDYWGCIKYDEEHFDGISLIIAHTDKARQFLSSLRDSLFYDKADMNLAISHNHRLVTGHSIQQYFLERKLLAFLSSQLSDSTFSKIYANTFSNKSPWILLKVIRKVYGIVVNIIDRIGHKQ
;
A
#
# COMPACT_ATOMS: atom_id res chain seq x y z
N MET A 1 -19.31 -16.08 16.96
CA MET A 1 -18.82 -15.07 15.99
C MET A 1 -17.44 -14.60 16.41
N VAL A 2 -16.53 -14.50 15.45
CA VAL A 2 -15.17 -13.92 15.57
C VAL A 2 -15.06 -12.83 14.50
N THR A 3 -14.49 -11.69 14.85
CA THR A 3 -14.32 -10.55 13.94
C THR A 3 -12.84 -10.31 13.63
N VAL A 4 -12.52 -10.11 12.36
CA VAL A 4 -11.14 -9.94 11.88
C VAL A 4 -11.09 -8.70 11.01
N ASP A 5 -10.12 -7.82 11.29
CA ASP A 5 -9.79 -6.70 10.41
C ASP A 5 -8.39 -6.87 9.80
N LEU A 6 -8.07 -6.01 8.83
CA LEU A 6 -6.80 -6.03 8.12
C LEU A 6 -5.96 -4.80 8.43
N ILE A 7 -4.64 -4.98 8.41
CA ILE A 7 -3.72 -3.85 8.21
C ILE A 7 -3.95 -3.33 6.79
N CYS A 8 -4.58 -2.16 6.67
CA CYS A 8 -4.98 -1.58 5.40
C CYS A 8 -4.07 -0.41 5.02
N GLY A 9 -3.49 -0.45 3.81
CA GLY A 9 -2.69 0.63 3.22
C GLY A 9 -3.50 1.80 2.64
N GLY A 10 -4.82 1.73 2.70
CA GLY A 10 -5.73 2.67 2.03
C GLY A 10 -6.25 2.14 0.68
N ILE A 11 -7.19 2.88 0.09
CA ILE A 11 -7.85 2.48 -1.15
C ILE A 11 -7.59 3.55 -2.22
N PRO A 12 -6.85 3.25 -3.30
CA PRO A 12 -6.56 4.21 -4.35
C PRO A 12 -7.81 4.59 -5.15
N SER A 13 -7.77 5.77 -5.75
CA SER A 13 -8.82 6.26 -6.66
C SER A 13 -8.91 5.38 -7.90
N ARG A 14 -10.14 5.15 -8.36
CA ARG A 14 -10.41 4.41 -9.60
C ARG A 14 -9.82 5.11 -10.84
N ILE A 15 -9.59 6.42 -10.77
CA ILE A 15 -8.95 7.24 -11.81
C ILE A 15 -7.66 6.60 -12.34
N LEU A 16 -6.85 5.97 -11.48
CA LEU A 16 -5.59 5.38 -11.93
C LEU A 16 -5.79 4.14 -12.78
N ILE A 17 -6.80 3.33 -12.47
CA ILE A 17 -7.16 2.16 -13.27
C ILE A 17 -7.71 2.62 -14.61
N ASP A 18 -8.60 3.61 -14.60
CA ASP A 18 -9.23 4.09 -15.83
C ASP A 18 -8.20 4.76 -16.76
N LYS A 19 -7.31 5.58 -16.21
CA LYS A 19 -6.17 6.16 -16.94
C LYS A 19 -5.19 5.10 -17.42
N PHE A 20 -4.91 4.07 -16.63
CA PHE A 20 -4.07 2.96 -17.06
C PHE A 20 -4.67 2.24 -18.27
N ILE A 21 -5.97 1.92 -18.20
CA ILE A 21 -6.69 1.24 -19.28
C ILE A 21 -6.74 2.11 -20.54
N SER A 22 -7.00 3.42 -20.41
CA SER A 22 -7.05 4.34 -21.57
C SER A 22 -5.69 4.55 -22.23
N GLN A 23 -4.60 4.45 -21.46
CA GLN A 23 -3.22 4.61 -21.94
C GLN A 23 -2.63 3.32 -22.51
N ALA A 24 -3.27 2.18 -22.30
CA ALA A 24 -2.76 0.91 -22.79
C ALA A 24 -2.74 0.91 -24.34
N PRO A 25 -1.66 0.46 -24.98
CA PRO A 25 -1.59 0.39 -26.45
C PRO A 25 -2.43 -0.77 -27.04
N TYR A 26 -3.32 -1.35 -26.24
CA TYR A 26 -4.20 -2.47 -26.55
C TYR A 26 -5.46 -2.36 -25.67
N LYS A 27 -6.53 -3.04 -26.07
CA LYS A 27 -7.77 -3.07 -25.29
C LYS A 27 -7.65 -4.02 -24.11
N VAL A 28 -7.62 -3.46 -22.91
CA VAL A 28 -7.60 -4.24 -21.67
C VAL A 28 -8.98 -4.86 -21.44
N LYS A 29 -9.05 -6.19 -21.39
CA LYS A 29 -10.27 -6.94 -21.08
C LYS A 29 -10.49 -7.04 -19.58
N ARG A 30 -9.44 -7.40 -18.83
CA ARG A 30 -9.48 -7.51 -17.36
C ARG A 30 -8.11 -7.38 -16.72
N VAL A 31 -8.09 -6.91 -15.47
CA VAL A 31 -6.94 -7.04 -14.58
C VAL A 31 -6.95 -8.43 -13.98
N LEU A 32 -5.89 -9.20 -14.21
CA LEU A 32 -5.72 -10.55 -13.67
C LEU A 32 -5.17 -10.52 -12.26
N SER A 33 -4.27 -9.58 -11.97
CA SER A 33 -3.62 -9.49 -10.66
C SER A 33 -3.02 -8.11 -10.43
N PHE A 34 -3.06 -7.65 -9.18
CA PHE A 34 -2.26 -6.52 -8.68
C PHE A 34 -0.99 -6.97 -7.96
N ARG A 35 -0.89 -8.27 -7.64
CA ARG A 35 0.18 -8.91 -6.86
C ARG A 35 0.23 -10.42 -7.17
N THR A 36 1.39 -10.93 -7.55
CA THR A 36 1.63 -12.37 -7.70
C THR A 36 2.60 -12.89 -6.64
N LYS A 37 2.50 -14.17 -6.28
CA LYS A 37 3.48 -14.91 -5.47
C LYS A 37 4.39 -15.80 -6.30
N GLU A 38 4.38 -15.69 -7.64
CA GLU A 38 5.22 -16.51 -8.53
C GLU A 38 6.72 -16.47 -8.20
N ILE A 39 7.20 -15.36 -7.63
CA ILE A 39 8.60 -15.17 -7.22
C ILE A 39 8.79 -15.25 -5.69
N GLY A 40 7.78 -15.75 -4.99
CA GLY A 40 7.71 -15.79 -3.53
C GLY A 40 7.46 -14.43 -2.88
N TRP A 41 6.94 -14.44 -1.66
CA TRP A 41 6.93 -13.27 -0.79
C TRP A 41 8.35 -13.00 -0.24
N LYS A 42 8.62 -11.73 0.10
CA LYS A 42 9.86 -11.33 0.75
C LYS A 42 9.53 -10.30 1.83
N PRO A 43 10.17 -10.37 3.00
CA PRO A 43 9.88 -9.44 4.09
C PRO A 43 10.26 -7.98 3.78
N ARG A 44 11.08 -7.75 2.75
CA ARG A 44 11.50 -6.42 2.29
C ARG A 44 11.55 -6.37 0.77
N GLY A 45 11.32 -5.17 0.23
CA GLY A 45 11.47 -4.90 -1.19
C GLY A 45 10.50 -5.67 -2.10
N PHE A 46 9.44 -6.25 -1.52
CA PHE A 46 8.42 -6.95 -2.29
C PHE A 46 7.74 -5.96 -3.24
N ARG A 47 7.70 -6.32 -4.54
CA ARG A 47 7.14 -5.45 -5.58
C ARG A 47 5.79 -5.97 -6.00
N TYR A 48 4.81 -5.07 -6.05
CA TYR A 48 3.55 -5.33 -6.72
C TYR A 48 3.78 -5.71 -8.18
N ASN A 49 2.93 -6.59 -8.68
CA ASN A 49 3.01 -7.14 -10.02
C ASN A 49 1.64 -7.02 -10.66
N LEU A 50 1.50 -6.05 -11.56
CA LEU A 50 0.27 -5.90 -12.31
C LEU A 50 0.31 -6.83 -13.53
N LYS A 51 -0.70 -7.69 -13.65
CA LYS A 51 -0.96 -8.50 -14.85
C LYS A 51 -2.33 -8.16 -15.40
N VAL A 52 -2.41 -7.97 -16.70
CA VAL A 52 -3.67 -7.71 -17.41
C VAL A 52 -3.79 -8.60 -18.64
N GLU A 53 -5.02 -8.90 -19.02
CA GLU A 53 -5.35 -9.69 -20.21
C GLU A 53 -6.02 -8.76 -21.24
N ASP A 54 -5.66 -8.90 -22.52
CA ASP A 54 -6.34 -8.22 -23.62
C ASP A 54 -7.53 -9.03 -24.17
N GLU A 55 -8.24 -8.47 -25.15
CA GLU A 55 -9.37 -9.14 -25.81
C GLU A 55 -8.98 -10.43 -26.55
N ASN A 56 -7.72 -10.58 -26.96
CA ASN A 56 -7.19 -11.76 -27.65
C ASN A 56 -6.68 -12.83 -26.69
N GLY A 57 -6.78 -12.61 -25.36
CA GLY A 57 -6.27 -13.52 -24.34
C GLY A 57 -4.76 -13.41 -24.08
N LYS A 58 -4.07 -12.42 -24.66
CA LYS A 58 -2.65 -12.17 -24.38
C LYS A 58 -2.49 -11.54 -23.01
N ILE A 59 -1.55 -12.08 -22.22
CA ILE A 59 -1.22 -11.58 -20.89
C ILE A 59 -0.05 -10.59 -20.99
N TYR A 60 -0.26 -9.42 -20.40
CA TYR A 60 0.75 -8.37 -20.27
C TYR A 60 1.19 -8.27 -18.82
N ASP A 61 2.48 -8.51 -18.60
CA ASP A 61 3.11 -8.45 -17.30
C ASP A 61 3.87 -7.12 -17.11
N TYR A 62 3.46 -6.36 -16.09
CA TYR A 62 4.06 -5.10 -15.67
C TYR A 62 4.98 -5.27 -14.46
N ALA A 63 5.48 -6.48 -14.19
CA ALA A 63 6.55 -6.75 -13.25
C ALA A 63 7.70 -5.75 -13.43
N ASN A 64 8.21 -5.21 -12.33
CA ASN A 64 9.37 -4.32 -12.31
C ASN A 64 9.23 -3.03 -13.16
N LYS A 65 8.02 -2.70 -13.62
CA LYS A 65 7.73 -1.48 -14.35
C LYS A 65 6.87 -0.55 -13.50
N ASN A 66 7.27 0.72 -13.47
CA ASN A 66 6.43 1.76 -12.91
C ASN A 66 5.16 1.88 -13.76
N ASN A 67 4.00 1.83 -13.12
CA ASN A 67 2.70 1.96 -13.77
C ASN A 67 1.72 2.68 -12.84
N LEU A 68 0.68 3.27 -13.44
CA LEU A 68 -0.33 4.05 -12.73
C LEU A 68 -0.93 3.30 -11.55
N ILE A 69 -1.30 2.03 -11.73
CA ILE A 69 -2.01 1.28 -10.70
C ILE A 69 -1.11 0.99 -9.49
N THR A 70 -0.03 0.22 -9.68
CA THR A 70 0.73 -0.29 -8.52
C THR A 70 1.71 0.72 -7.96
N THR A 71 2.35 1.53 -8.81
CA THR A 71 3.23 2.60 -8.35
C THR A 71 2.42 3.74 -7.76
N GLY A 72 1.29 4.11 -8.36
CA GLY A 72 0.43 5.15 -7.81
C GLY A 72 -0.24 4.77 -6.50
N PHE A 73 -0.55 3.48 -6.31
CA PHE A 73 -0.94 2.96 -5.00
C PHE A 73 0.20 3.06 -3.99
N SER A 74 1.41 2.64 -4.35
CA SER A 74 2.59 2.64 -3.45
C SER A 74 3.06 4.04 -3.06
N LEU A 75 2.71 5.07 -3.82
CA LEU A 75 2.98 6.46 -3.46
C LEU A 75 1.97 7.01 -2.44
N GLU A 76 0.85 6.33 -2.22
CA GLU A 76 -0.28 6.76 -1.38
C GLU A 76 -0.90 8.12 -1.77
N LEU A 77 -0.44 8.75 -2.86
CA LEU A 77 -0.91 10.04 -3.37
C LEU A 77 -2.28 10.00 -4.04
N THR A 78 -2.95 8.85 -4.00
CA THR A 78 -4.20 8.66 -4.72
C THR A 78 -5.27 7.93 -3.91
N ASN A 79 -4.97 7.62 -2.65
CA ASN A 79 -5.94 7.02 -1.74
C ASN A 79 -7.15 7.93 -1.53
N ARG A 80 -8.32 7.35 -1.23
CA ARG A 80 -9.52 8.09 -0.80
C ARG A 80 -9.14 9.04 0.33
N TYR A 81 -9.75 10.22 0.37
CA TYR A 81 -9.37 11.24 1.34
C TYR A 81 -9.52 10.78 2.80
N SER A 82 -10.58 10.00 3.09
CA SER A 82 -10.78 9.39 4.41
C SER A 82 -9.67 8.42 4.82
N CYS A 83 -8.84 7.92 3.89
CA CYS A 83 -7.70 7.09 4.22
C CYS A 83 -6.50 7.89 4.76
N TYR A 84 -6.47 9.21 4.62
CA TYR A 84 -5.39 10.05 5.16
C TYR A 84 -5.57 10.45 6.61
N ASP A 85 -6.76 10.24 7.15
CA ASP A 85 -7.06 10.39 8.57
C ASP A 85 -8.07 9.31 8.96
N CYS A 86 -7.62 8.05 8.87
CA CYS A 86 -8.52 6.90 9.04
C CYS A 86 -8.77 6.62 10.52
N PRO A 87 -10.03 6.70 11.02
CA PRO A 87 -10.35 6.45 12.43
C PRO A 87 -10.33 4.96 12.81
N PHE A 88 -10.22 4.06 11.82
CA PHE A 88 -10.18 2.61 12.03
C PHE A 88 -8.75 2.07 12.19
N VAL A 89 -7.74 2.95 12.16
CA VAL A 89 -6.35 2.61 12.43
C VAL A 89 -5.97 3.03 13.86
N GLY A 90 -5.13 2.25 14.52
CA GLY A 90 -4.57 2.58 15.83
C GLY A 90 -4.88 1.54 16.89
N LYS A 91 -4.77 1.94 18.16
CA LYS A 91 -4.95 1.05 19.32
C LYS A 91 -6.40 0.62 19.55
N ASN A 92 -7.37 1.44 19.09
CA ASN A 92 -8.79 1.25 19.39
C ASN A 92 -9.51 0.41 18.30
N ARG A 93 -8.87 -0.68 17.85
CA ARG A 93 -9.52 -1.61 16.92
C ARG A 93 -10.60 -2.38 17.67
N LYS A 94 -11.77 -2.51 17.04
CA LYS A 94 -12.94 -3.15 17.63
C LYS A 94 -13.10 -4.63 17.25
N SER A 95 -12.24 -5.13 16.35
CA SER A 95 -12.22 -6.54 15.97
C SER A 95 -11.57 -7.39 17.04
N ASP A 96 -11.85 -8.70 17.04
CA ASP A 96 -11.15 -9.67 17.88
C ASP A 96 -9.69 -9.82 17.43
N PHE A 97 -9.47 -9.78 16.11
CA PHE A 97 -8.14 -9.90 15.50
C PHE A 97 -7.84 -8.81 14.47
N THR A 98 -6.56 -8.47 14.33
CA THR A 98 -6.00 -7.82 13.15
C THR A 98 -4.99 -8.75 12.50
N ILE A 99 -5.06 -8.89 11.17
CA ILE A 99 -4.06 -9.62 10.39
C ILE A 99 -3.44 -8.76 9.30
N GLY A 100 -2.21 -9.10 8.90
CA GLY A 100 -1.53 -8.49 7.76
C GLY A 100 -0.19 -9.16 7.47
N ASP A 101 0.55 -8.63 6.50
CA ASP A 101 1.89 -9.16 6.19
C ASP A 101 2.88 -8.81 7.31
N TYR A 102 3.67 -9.78 7.79
CA TYR A 102 4.69 -9.53 8.81
C TYR A 102 5.99 -8.99 8.21
N TRP A 103 5.88 -7.79 7.62
CA TRP A 103 7.01 -7.11 7.00
C TRP A 103 8.21 -6.96 7.93
N GLY A 104 9.41 -7.09 7.36
CA GLY A 104 10.67 -6.96 8.09
C GLY A 104 11.09 -8.19 8.90
N CYS A 105 10.25 -9.21 9.04
CA CYS A 105 10.62 -10.48 9.69
C CYS A 105 11.82 -11.12 8.98
N ILE A 106 12.81 -11.54 9.76
CA ILE A 106 14.00 -12.25 9.27
C ILE A 106 14.08 -13.68 9.79
N LYS A 107 13.13 -14.09 10.63
CA LYS A 107 12.97 -15.48 11.10
C LYS A 107 12.13 -16.27 10.09
N TYR A 108 12.28 -17.59 10.09
CA TYR A 108 11.54 -18.52 9.23
C TYR A 108 11.78 -18.25 7.74
N ASP A 109 13.05 -18.25 7.32
CA ASP A 109 13.40 -17.94 5.93
C ASP A 109 12.80 -18.95 4.94
N GLU A 110 12.67 -20.19 5.38
CA GLU A 110 11.98 -21.28 4.69
C GLU A 110 10.50 -20.97 4.40
N GLU A 111 9.85 -20.18 5.25
CA GLU A 111 8.43 -19.80 5.10
C GLU A 111 8.25 -18.52 4.29
N HIS A 112 9.32 -17.76 3.99
CA HIS A 112 9.21 -16.48 3.31
C HIS A 112 8.60 -16.59 1.92
N PHE A 113 8.85 -17.69 1.19
CA PHE A 113 8.30 -17.86 -0.15
C PHE A 113 6.76 -17.84 -0.13
N ASP A 114 6.16 -18.58 0.80
CA ASP A 114 4.70 -18.64 0.97
C ASP A 114 4.16 -17.43 1.74
N GLY A 115 5.01 -16.81 2.56
CA GLY A 115 4.78 -15.54 3.22
C GLY A 115 4.31 -15.69 4.67
N ILE A 116 4.83 -14.81 5.54
CA ILE A 116 4.54 -14.82 6.97
C ILE A 116 3.50 -13.76 7.29
N SER A 117 2.43 -14.16 7.97
CA SER A 117 1.39 -13.25 8.45
C SER A 117 1.65 -12.80 9.88
N LEU A 118 1.31 -11.54 10.17
CA LEU A 118 1.20 -10.99 11.51
C LEU A 118 -0.25 -11.14 11.98
N ILE A 119 -0.44 -11.59 13.21
CA ILE A 119 -1.75 -11.62 13.89
C ILE A 119 -1.65 -10.87 15.22
N ILE A 120 -2.64 -10.03 15.49
CA ILE A 120 -2.80 -9.30 16.76
C ILE A 120 -4.16 -9.68 17.34
N ALA A 121 -4.17 -10.21 18.56
CA ALA A 121 -5.39 -10.53 19.30
C ALA A 121 -5.70 -9.40 20.30
N HIS A 122 -6.86 -8.76 20.13
CA HIS A 122 -7.23 -7.56 20.90
C HIS A 122 -7.95 -7.85 22.21
N THR A 123 -8.56 -9.03 22.34
CA THR A 123 -9.35 -9.43 23.53
C THR A 123 -8.85 -10.74 24.12
N ASP A 124 -9.15 -11.01 25.40
CA ASP A 124 -8.81 -12.29 26.02
C ASP A 124 -9.53 -13.46 25.37
N LYS A 125 -10.78 -13.24 24.91
CA LYS A 125 -11.53 -14.20 24.11
C LYS A 125 -10.78 -14.55 22.81
N ALA A 126 -10.24 -13.55 22.12
CA ALA A 126 -9.43 -13.75 20.92
C ALA A 126 -8.15 -14.54 21.23
N ARG A 127 -7.47 -14.26 22.35
CA ARG A 127 -6.27 -15.00 22.78
C ARG A 127 -6.56 -16.45 23.11
N GLN A 128 -7.69 -16.72 23.79
CA GLN A 128 -8.15 -18.08 24.08
C GLN A 128 -8.49 -18.82 22.78
N PHE A 129 -9.21 -18.17 21.87
CA PHE A 129 -9.52 -18.73 20.55
C PHE A 129 -8.24 -19.06 19.78
N LEU A 130 -7.27 -18.15 19.70
CA LEU A 130 -5.99 -18.40 19.03
C LEU A 130 -5.23 -19.57 19.68
N SER A 131 -5.26 -19.68 21.01
CA SER A 131 -4.64 -20.80 21.73
C SER A 131 -5.31 -22.14 21.42
N SER A 132 -6.62 -22.16 21.17
CA SER A 132 -7.34 -23.36 20.73
C SER A 132 -6.99 -23.80 19.31
N LEU A 133 -6.36 -22.94 18.51
CA LEU A 133 -5.96 -23.26 17.14
C LEU A 133 -4.56 -23.87 17.01
N ARG A 134 -3.83 -24.08 18.13
CA ARG A 134 -2.42 -24.54 18.11
C ARG A 134 -2.20 -25.83 17.32
N ASP A 135 -3.19 -26.73 17.28
CA ASP A 135 -3.09 -27.99 16.54
C ASP A 135 -3.26 -27.83 15.02
N SER A 136 -3.78 -26.68 14.59
CA SER A 136 -4.13 -26.36 13.19
C SER A 136 -3.35 -25.18 12.61
N LEU A 137 -2.70 -24.40 13.46
CA LEU A 137 -2.01 -23.17 13.10
C LEU A 137 -0.66 -23.11 13.81
N PHE A 138 0.41 -23.10 13.02
CA PHE A 138 1.72 -22.72 13.53
C PHE A 138 1.78 -21.21 13.72
N TYR A 139 2.08 -20.77 14.94
CA TYR A 139 2.32 -19.36 15.23
C TYR A 139 3.35 -19.22 16.35
N ASP A 140 4.16 -18.16 16.27
CA ASP A 140 5.11 -17.75 17.31
C ASP A 140 4.92 -16.27 17.66
N LYS A 141 5.50 -15.86 18.78
CA LYS A 141 5.47 -14.49 19.27
C LYS A 141 6.21 -13.55 18.30
N ALA A 142 5.47 -12.61 17.73
CA ALA A 142 6.01 -11.53 16.92
C ALA A 142 6.64 -10.41 17.78
N ASP A 143 7.63 -9.72 17.21
CA ASP A 143 8.20 -8.49 17.76
C ASP A 143 7.29 -7.31 17.35
N MET A 144 6.65 -6.70 18.34
CA MET A 144 5.74 -5.57 18.13
C MET A 144 6.45 -4.33 17.58
N ASN A 145 7.71 -4.08 17.96
CA ASN A 145 8.46 -2.93 17.44
C ASN A 145 8.82 -3.15 15.97
N LEU A 146 9.19 -4.38 15.60
CA LEU A 146 9.42 -4.75 14.21
C LEU A 146 8.14 -4.60 13.38
N ALA A 147 7.02 -5.12 13.89
CA ALA A 147 5.71 -4.99 13.27
C ALA A 147 5.34 -3.52 13.03
N ILE A 148 5.43 -2.67 14.06
CA ILE A 148 5.08 -1.25 13.96
C ILE A 148 6.00 -0.50 12.98
N SER A 149 7.31 -0.75 13.02
CA SER A 149 8.29 -0.06 12.15
C SER A 149 8.10 -0.36 10.66
N HIS A 150 7.54 -1.53 10.32
CA HIS A 150 7.29 -1.91 8.93
C HIS A 150 5.81 -1.88 8.52
N ASN A 151 4.88 -1.72 9.47
CA ASN A 151 3.44 -1.55 9.23
C ASN A 151 2.93 -0.28 9.93
N HIS A 152 3.23 0.89 9.38
CA HIS A 152 2.81 2.18 9.97
C HIS A 152 1.28 2.28 10.20
N ARG A 153 0.48 1.66 9.33
CA ARG A 153 -1.00 1.57 9.43
C ARG A 153 -1.50 0.66 10.56
N LEU A 154 -0.61 0.13 11.40
CA LEU A 154 -1.01 -0.43 12.69
C LEU A 154 -1.34 0.67 13.70
N VAL A 155 -0.60 1.78 13.67
CA VAL A 155 -0.59 2.77 14.76
C VAL A 155 -1.09 4.15 14.34
N THR A 156 -0.97 4.51 13.05
CA THR A 156 -1.39 5.83 12.57
C THR A 156 -2.31 5.74 11.35
N GLY A 157 -3.49 6.35 11.47
CA GLY A 157 -4.39 6.62 10.35
C GLY A 157 -4.01 7.88 9.57
N HIS A 158 -3.18 8.74 10.19
CA HIS A 158 -2.74 10.01 9.63
C HIS A 158 -1.64 9.82 8.59
N SER A 159 -1.75 10.51 7.46
CA SER A 159 -0.78 10.46 6.37
C SER A 159 -0.58 11.84 5.74
N ILE A 160 0.68 12.26 5.63
CA ILE A 160 1.08 13.59 5.12
C ILE A 160 0.69 13.84 3.66
N GLN A 161 0.42 12.79 2.90
CA GLN A 161 0.03 12.87 1.50
C GLN A 161 -1.23 13.71 1.28
N GLN A 162 -2.09 13.88 2.30
CA GLN A 162 -3.25 14.78 2.22
C GLN A 162 -2.90 16.25 1.98
N TYR A 163 -1.71 16.69 2.39
CA TYR A 163 -1.29 18.08 2.26
C TYR A 163 -0.77 18.41 0.87
N PHE A 164 -0.42 17.40 0.07
CA PHE A 164 0.23 17.56 -1.22
C PHE A 164 -0.78 18.11 -2.25
N LEU A 165 -0.41 19.16 -2.99
CA LEU A 165 -1.30 19.81 -3.95
C LEU A 165 -1.75 18.86 -5.06
N GLU A 166 -0.84 18.00 -5.55
CA GLU A 166 -1.19 16.98 -6.52
C GLU A 166 -2.17 15.96 -5.96
N ARG A 167 -2.12 15.65 -4.66
CA ARG A 167 -3.18 14.83 -4.08
C ARG A 167 -4.47 15.62 -4.11
N LYS A 168 -4.42 16.89 -3.68
CA LYS A 168 -5.62 17.69 -3.52
C LYS A 168 -6.41 17.87 -4.81
N LEU A 169 -5.67 18.06 -5.89
CA LEU A 169 -6.18 18.33 -7.22
C LEU A 169 -6.27 17.07 -8.11
N LEU A 170 -6.19 15.85 -7.56
CA LEU A 170 -6.15 14.60 -8.35
C LEU A 170 -7.21 14.55 -9.47
N ALA A 171 -8.47 14.84 -9.15
CA ALA A 171 -9.55 14.81 -10.12
C ALA A 171 -9.37 15.86 -11.23
N PHE A 172 -9.07 17.10 -10.85
CA PHE A 172 -8.80 18.19 -11.80
C PHE A 172 -7.59 17.89 -12.68
N LEU A 173 -6.47 17.49 -12.10
CA LEU A 173 -5.24 17.16 -12.83
C LEU A 173 -5.43 15.96 -13.76
N SER A 174 -6.32 15.02 -13.42
CA SER A 174 -6.63 13.88 -14.30
C SER A 174 -7.34 14.30 -15.61
N SER A 175 -8.10 15.39 -15.61
CA SER A 175 -8.78 15.90 -16.80
C SER A 175 -7.94 16.89 -17.59
N GLN A 176 -7.07 17.67 -16.92
CA GLN A 176 -6.31 18.75 -17.56
C GLN A 176 -4.94 18.32 -18.09
N LEU A 177 -4.30 17.33 -17.46
CA LEU A 177 -2.96 16.92 -17.85
C LEU A 177 -2.98 15.87 -18.95
N SER A 178 -1.96 15.92 -19.81
CA SER A 178 -1.67 14.81 -20.72
C SER A 178 -1.35 13.54 -19.93
N ASP A 179 -1.67 12.40 -20.53
CA ASP A 179 -1.46 11.08 -19.93
C ASP A 179 -0.02 10.82 -19.53
N SER A 180 0.95 11.26 -20.35
CA SER A 180 2.38 11.17 -20.02
C SER A 180 2.73 11.96 -18.76
N THR A 181 2.22 13.19 -18.63
CA THR A 181 2.50 14.05 -17.48
C THR A 181 1.81 13.51 -16.23
N PHE A 182 0.56 13.06 -16.35
CA PHE A 182 -0.19 12.44 -15.26
C PHE A 182 0.56 11.20 -14.71
N SER A 183 1.03 10.32 -15.59
CA SER A 183 1.78 9.11 -15.21
C SER A 183 3.14 9.42 -14.56
N LYS A 184 3.82 10.50 -14.98
CA LYS A 184 5.04 10.95 -14.30
C LYS A 184 4.74 11.41 -12.87
N ILE A 185 3.68 12.19 -12.66
CA ILE A 185 3.31 12.73 -11.34
C ILE A 185 2.86 11.61 -10.40
N TYR A 186 1.96 10.74 -10.84
CA TYR A 186 1.29 9.76 -9.97
C TYR A 186 1.88 8.35 -10.04
N ALA A 187 2.85 8.07 -10.90
CA ALA A 187 3.47 6.75 -10.99
C ALA A 187 4.97 6.77 -11.25
N ASN A 188 5.63 7.92 -11.20
CA ASN A 188 7.07 8.03 -11.42
C ASN A 188 7.52 7.34 -12.72
N THR A 189 6.75 7.44 -13.81
CA THR A 189 7.08 6.84 -15.11
C THR A 189 8.16 7.68 -15.84
N PHE A 190 9.32 7.82 -15.21
CA PHE A 190 10.48 8.55 -15.73
C PHE A 190 11.78 7.95 -15.19
N SER A 191 12.88 8.13 -15.94
CA SER A 191 14.23 7.71 -15.54
C SER A 191 14.81 8.63 -14.47
N ASN A 192 15.74 8.12 -13.65
CA ASN A 192 16.46 8.94 -12.66
C ASN A 192 17.37 10.02 -13.29
N LYS A 193 17.67 9.91 -14.59
CA LYS A 193 18.38 10.95 -15.36
C LYS A 193 17.45 12.07 -15.88
N SER A 194 16.14 11.91 -15.71
CA SER A 194 15.15 12.88 -16.18
C SER A 194 15.06 14.08 -15.22
N PRO A 195 14.83 15.31 -15.71
CA PRO A 195 14.55 16.47 -14.86
C PRO A 195 13.38 16.26 -13.88
N TRP A 196 12.45 15.36 -14.22
CA TRP A 196 11.35 14.93 -13.36
C TRP A 196 11.79 14.31 -12.02
N ILE A 197 13.07 13.93 -11.88
CA ILE A 197 13.63 13.48 -10.60
C ILE A 197 13.52 14.56 -9.51
N LEU A 198 13.52 15.84 -9.89
CA LEU A 198 13.32 16.96 -8.98
C LEU A 198 11.98 16.88 -8.24
N LEU A 199 10.94 16.33 -8.86
CA LEU A 199 9.64 16.11 -8.20
C LEU A 199 9.77 15.21 -6.97
N LYS A 200 10.60 14.15 -7.04
CA LYS A 200 10.85 13.27 -5.89
C LYS A 200 11.57 14.01 -4.77
N VAL A 201 12.53 14.86 -5.12
CA VAL A 201 13.27 15.69 -4.15
C VAL A 201 12.33 16.68 -3.48
N ILE A 202 11.55 17.42 -4.26
CA ILE A 202 10.56 18.40 -3.75
C ILE A 202 9.59 17.73 -2.79
N ARG A 203 9.01 16.58 -3.17
CA ARG A 203 8.11 15.82 -2.30
C ARG A 203 8.76 15.38 -1.00
N LYS A 204 10.01 14.93 -1.06
CA LYS A 204 10.76 14.52 0.13
C LYS A 204 10.98 15.70 1.08
N VAL A 205 11.42 16.85 0.54
CA VAL A 205 11.63 18.07 1.32
C VAL A 205 10.31 18.57 1.91
N TYR A 206 9.27 18.68 1.08
CA TYR A 206 7.94 19.11 1.51
C TYR A 206 7.37 18.20 2.60
N GLY A 207 7.52 16.88 2.46
CA GLY A 207 7.13 15.93 3.49
C GLY A 207 7.87 16.10 4.81
N ILE A 208 9.16 16.46 4.79
CA ILE A 208 9.91 16.78 6.03
C ILE A 208 9.32 18.04 6.69
N VAL A 209 9.09 19.10 5.91
CA VAL A 209 8.52 20.36 6.42
C VAL A 209 7.14 20.14 7.04
N VAL A 210 6.25 19.45 6.31
CA VAL A 210 4.90 19.12 6.79
C VAL A 210 4.96 18.31 8.08
N ASN A 211 5.81 17.28 8.17
CA ASN A 211 5.97 16.50 9.41
C ASN A 211 6.44 17.35 10.60
N ILE A 212 7.30 18.35 10.38
CA ILE A 212 7.74 19.26 11.44
C ILE A 212 6.57 20.12 11.93
N ILE A 213 5.82 20.71 11.00
CA ILE A 213 4.64 21.54 11.31
C ILE A 213 3.58 20.73 12.04
N ASP A 214 3.26 19.54 11.54
CA ASP A 214 2.25 18.63 12.10
C ASP A 214 2.60 18.21 13.54
N ARG A 215 3.87 17.89 13.81
CA ARG A 215 4.36 17.61 15.17
C ARG A 215 4.27 18.79 16.13
N ILE A 216 4.35 20.01 15.62
CA ILE A 216 4.17 21.23 16.43
C ILE A 216 2.69 21.44 16.72
N GLY A 217 1.81 21.21 15.74
CA GLY A 217 0.35 21.36 15.88
C GLY A 217 -0.30 20.31 16.79
N HIS A 218 0.13 19.05 16.73
CA HIS A 218 -0.41 17.96 17.57
C HIS A 218 0.21 17.86 18.98
N LYS A 219 1.10 18.80 19.36
CA LYS A 219 1.63 18.94 20.72
C LYS A 219 0.80 19.90 21.60
N GLN A 220 -0.32 20.42 21.10
CA GLN A 220 -1.35 21.13 21.85
C GLN A 220 -2.54 20.22 22.09
#